data_AF-A0A527V545-F1
#
_entry.id   AF-A0A527V545-F1
#
_cell.length_a   1.000
_cell.length_b   1.000
_cell.length_c   1.000
_cell.angle_alpha   90.00
_cell.angle_beta   90.00
_cell.angle_gamma   90.00
#
_symmetry.space_group_name_H-M   'P 1'
#
loop_
_entity.id
_entity.type
_entity.pdbx_description
1 polymer ?
#
loop_
_entity_poly.entity_id
_entity_poly.type
_entity_poly.pdbx_seq_one_letter_code
_entity_poly.pdbx_strand_id
1 'polypeptide(L)'
;MERGWSPGEAGFGLQLGTLTVSFQRFELPNTGVVRVAPRSLGALPIARARTGRLLLPVDDKEAFWIGLSSREEVYLVELRALLNDGTQMQLGEEAQAVPPDTRIIGWSAAGASYCALSRVAAGSALGVESIYFAARRVASRDAGRIEDNVLLVDYPEYSAATLRPPPERIDPSAGYGGQLLP
;
A
#
# COMPACT_ATOMS: atom_id res chain seq x y z
N MET A 1 3.49 -14.75 21.41
CA MET A 1 4.32 -13.95 20.49
C MET A 1 3.40 -13.37 19.45
N GLU A 2 3.28 -12.04 19.38
CA GLU A 2 2.63 -11.41 18.24
C GLU A 2 3.45 -11.74 16.99
N ARG A 3 2.79 -12.37 16.01
CA ARG A 3 3.40 -12.60 14.71
C ARG A 3 3.53 -11.23 14.05
N GLY A 4 4.71 -10.95 13.49
CA GLY A 4 4.93 -9.73 12.71
C GLY A 4 4.01 -9.63 11.50
N TRP A 5 4.18 -8.58 10.71
CA TRP A 5 3.40 -8.38 9.49
C TRP A 5 3.47 -9.60 8.56
N SER A 6 2.34 -9.95 7.94
CA SER A 6 2.27 -11.10 7.04
C SER A 6 1.33 -10.85 5.86
N PRO A 7 1.62 -11.37 4.66
CA PRO A 7 0.66 -11.36 3.57
C PRO A 7 -0.63 -12.09 3.95
N GLY A 8 -1.79 -11.60 3.51
CA GLY A 8 -3.07 -12.28 3.69
C GLY A 8 -3.14 -13.63 2.97
N GLU A 9 -4.13 -14.45 3.32
CA GLU A 9 -4.27 -15.85 2.87
C GLU A 9 -4.33 -16.02 1.33
N ALA A 10 -4.91 -15.05 0.62
CA ALA A 10 -4.94 -14.99 -0.85
C ALA A 10 -3.80 -14.16 -1.47
N GLY A 11 -2.84 -13.70 -0.66
CA GLY A 11 -1.82 -12.73 -1.05
C GLY A 11 -2.34 -11.30 -1.20
N PHE A 12 -3.59 -11.01 -0.86
CA PHE A 12 -4.12 -9.65 -0.90
C PHE A 12 -4.05 -9.01 0.48
N GLY A 13 -3.37 -7.88 0.53
CA GLY A 13 -3.18 -7.09 1.74
C GLY A 13 -2.13 -7.64 2.71
N LEU A 14 -1.64 -6.74 3.56
CA LEU A 14 -0.71 -7.01 4.65
C LEU A 14 -1.46 -7.02 5.97
N GLN A 15 -1.24 -8.04 6.79
CA GLN A 15 -1.99 -8.30 8.01
C GLN A 15 -1.11 -8.19 9.25
N LEU A 16 -1.68 -7.61 10.30
CA LEU A 16 -1.16 -7.62 11.66
C LEU A 16 -2.32 -7.78 12.65
N GLY A 17 -2.51 -8.99 13.19
CA GLY A 17 -3.68 -9.27 14.01
C GLY A 17 -4.98 -9.05 13.21
N THR A 18 -5.81 -8.10 13.66
CA THR A 18 -7.06 -7.74 12.96
C THR A 18 -6.90 -6.54 12.02
N LEU A 19 -5.72 -5.90 11.98
CA LEU A 19 -5.38 -4.84 11.04
C LEU A 19 -5.05 -5.43 9.66
N THR A 20 -5.62 -4.83 8.63
CA THR A 20 -5.33 -5.09 7.22
C THR A 20 -4.94 -3.80 6.52
N VAL A 21 -3.82 -3.84 5.83
CA VAL A 21 -3.37 -2.84 4.86
C VAL A 21 -3.64 -3.40 3.48
N SER A 22 -4.35 -2.67 2.63
CA SER A 22 -4.66 -3.10 1.26
C SER A 22 -4.01 -2.16 0.25
N PHE A 23 -3.59 -2.69 -0.89
CA PHE A 23 -3.01 -1.93 -1.99
C PHE A 23 -3.93 -2.06 -3.19
N GLN A 24 -4.47 -0.95 -3.70
CA GLN A 24 -5.42 -0.92 -4.82
C GLN A 24 -4.80 -0.17 -5.98
N ARG A 25 -4.67 -0.81 -7.15
CA ARG A 25 -4.05 -0.19 -8.32
C ARG A 25 -5.05 0.63 -9.14
N PHE A 26 -4.53 1.60 -9.87
CA PHE A 26 -5.24 2.38 -10.88
C PHE A 26 -4.24 2.85 -11.96
N GLU A 27 -4.73 3.43 -13.06
CA GLU A 27 -3.84 4.00 -14.10
C GLU A 27 -3.01 5.15 -13.53
N LEU A 28 -1.70 5.12 -13.76
CA LEU A 28 -0.84 6.25 -13.44
C LEU A 28 -1.23 7.45 -14.31
N PRO A 29 -1.72 8.57 -13.74
CA PRO A 29 -2.06 9.73 -14.54
C PRO A 29 -0.81 10.30 -15.20
N ASN A 30 -0.91 10.75 -16.46
CA ASN A 30 0.23 11.38 -17.16
C ASN A 30 0.81 12.60 -16.42
N THR A 31 -0.04 13.32 -15.68
CA THR A 31 0.36 14.45 -14.84
C THR A 31 0.92 14.01 -13.48
N GLY A 32 0.68 12.75 -13.09
CA GLY A 32 0.94 12.20 -11.76
C GLY A 32 0.05 12.76 -10.63
N VAL A 33 -0.89 13.64 -10.98
CA VAL A 33 -1.83 14.28 -10.04
C VAL A 33 -3.19 13.62 -10.16
N VAL A 34 -3.73 13.18 -9.03
CA VAL A 34 -5.09 12.63 -8.90
C VAL A 34 -5.99 13.72 -8.35
N ARG A 35 -6.82 14.31 -9.23
CA ARG A 35 -7.77 15.39 -8.88
C ARG A 35 -9.10 14.88 -8.36
N VAL A 36 -9.51 13.72 -8.87
CA VAL A 36 -10.71 12.98 -8.47
C VAL A 36 -10.23 11.59 -8.11
N ALA A 37 -10.78 11.04 -7.04
CA ALA A 37 -10.45 9.71 -6.59
C ALA A 37 -10.58 8.69 -7.76
N PRO A 38 -9.52 7.94 -8.08
CA PRO A 38 -9.52 7.06 -9.24
C PRO A 38 -10.35 5.83 -8.92
N ARG A 39 -10.79 5.15 -9.97
CA ARG A 39 -11.41 3.84 -9.80
C ARG A 39 -10.34 2.80 -9.52
N SER A 40 -10.57 1.91 -8.55
CA SER A 40 -9.72 0.73 -8.39
C SER A 40 -9.83 -0.15 -9.63
N LEU A 41 -8.68 -0.61 -10.13
CA LEU A 41 -8.53 -1.61 -11.19
C LEU A 41 -7.99 -2.93 -10.62
N GLY A 42 -8.21 -3.16 -9.33
CA GLY A 42 -7.91 -4.40 -8.63
C GLY A 42 -7.02 -4.20 -7.41
N ALA A 43 -6.97 -5.23 -6.57
CA ALA A 43 -6.02 -5.30 -5.48
C ALA A 43 -4.66 -5.76 -6.03
N LEU A 44 -3.58 -5.11 -5.60
CA LEU A 44 -2.23 -5.62 -5.82
C LEU A 44 -1.94 -6.74 -4.82
N PRO A 45 -1.38 -7.87 -5.27
CA PRO A 45 -0.93 -8.90 -4.35
C PRO A 45 0.33 -8.42 -3.62
N ILE A 46 0.53 -8.88 -2.40
CA ILE A 46 1.75 -8.74 -1.62
C ILE A 46 2.25 -10.12 -1.25
N ALA A 47 3.56 -10.33 -1.28
CA ALA A 47 4.15 -11.59 -0.88
C ALA A 47 5.50 -11.39 -0.23
N ARG A 48 5.86 -12.35 0.62
CA ARG A 48 7.21 -12.42 1.19
C ARG A 48 8.11 -13.18 0.21
N ALA A 49 9.19 -12.55 -0.24
CA ALA A 49 10.22 -13.18 -1.04
C ALA A 49 10.93 -14.27 -0.24
N ARG A 50 11.65 -15.16 -0.94
CA ARG A 50 12.50 -16.18 -0.28
C ARG A 50 13.57 -15.58 0.63
N THR A 51 13.98 -14.34 0.40
CA THR A 51 14.91 -13.58 1.25
C THR A 51 14.26 -13.02 2.52
N GLY A 52 12.95 -13.18 2.68
CA GLY A 52 12.19 -12.65 3.81
C GLY A 52 11.63 -11.25 3.60
N ARG A 53 11.97 -10.53 2.52
CA ARG A 53 11.46 -9.17 2.24
C ARG A 53 10.00 -9.21 1.75
N LEU A 54 9.17 -8.25 2.15
CA LEU A 54 7.83 -8.07 1.58
C LEU A 54 7.94 -7.31 0.25
N LEU A 55 7.27 -7.81 -0.78
CA LEU A 55 7.29 -7.24 -2.13
C LEU A 55 5.87 -6.90 -2.59
N LEU A 56 5.72 -5.71 -3.17
CA LEU A 56 4.52 -5.22 -3.85
C LEU A 56 4.86 -5.03 -5.34
N PRO A 57 4.29 -5.82 -6.27
CA PRO A 57 4.50 -5.64 -7.69
C PRO A 57 3.70 -4.44 -8.20
N VAL A 58 4.37 -3.51 -8.88
CA VAL A 58 3.75 -2.33 -9.50
C VAL A 58 4.34 -2.13 -10.90
N ASP A 59 3.50 -2.17 -11.93
CA ASP A 59 3.91 -1.89 -13.32
C ASP A 59 4.26 -0.40 -13.52
N ASP A 60 5.06 -0.07 -14.53
CA ASP A 60 5.46 1.33 -14.81
C ASP A 60 4.26 2.25 -15.11
N LYS A 61 3.14 1.68 -15.57
CA LYS A 61 1.91 2.42 -15.89
C LYS A 61 0.89 2.39 -14.76
N GLU A 62 1.25 1.82 -13.62
CA GLU A 62 0.36 1.68 -12.47
C GLU A 62 0.73 2.67 -11.37
N ALA A 63 -0.31 3.25 -10.78
CA ALA A 63 -0.25 3.85 -9.46
C ALA A 63 -1.08 3.01 -8.49
N PHE A 64 -0.90 3.24 -7.20
CA PHE A 64 -1.68 2.53 -6.19
C PHE A 64 -2.07 3.42 -5.02
N TRP A 65 -3.11 2.98 -4.33
CA TRP A 65 -3.59 3.53 -3.07
C TRP A 65 -3.45 2.51 -1.96
N ILE A 66 -3.18 3.01 -0.76
CA ILE A 66 -3.14 2.20 0.45
C ILE A 66 -4.44 2.46 1.23
N GLY A 67 -5.14 1.39 1.57
CA GLY A 67 -6.29 1.43 2.47
C GLY A 67 -5.97 0.73 3.78
N LEU A 68 -6.37 1.30 4.91
CA LEU A 68 -6.24 0.68 6.22
C LEU A 68 -7.62 0.27 6.75
N SER A 69 -7.73 -0.92 7.32
CA SER A 69 -8.94 -1.36 8.01
C SER A 69 -8.61 -2.27 9.18
N SER A 70 -9.32 -2.12 10.29
CA SER A 70 -9.28 -3.04 11.42
C SER A 70 -10.67 -3.59 11.68
N ARG A 71 -10.79 -4.82 12.17
CA ARG A 71 -12.10 -5.42 12.51
C ARG A 71 -12.48 -5.23 13.97
N GLU A 72 -11.56 -5.46 14.89
CA GLU A 72 -11.91 -5.59 16.31
C GLU A 72 -11.15 -4.62 17.21
N GLU A 73 -9.94 -4.22 16.80
CA GLU A 73 -9.04 -3.46 17.65
C GLU A 73 -8.73 -2.07 17.07
N VAL A 74 -8.39 -1.13 17.93
CA VAL A 74 -7.84 0.15 17.49
C VAL A 74 -6.33 0.01 17.36
N TYR A 75 -5.81 0.34 16.17
CA TYR A 75 -4.38 0.43 15.91
C TYR A 75 -3.95 1.88 15.75
N LEU A 76 -2.74 2.21 16.16
CA LEU A 76 -2.05 3.41 15.70
C LEU A 76 -1.04 2.98 14.65
N VAL A 77 -1.16 3.54 13.46
CA VAL A 77 -0.40 3.14 12.26
C VAL A 77 0.40 4.34 11.76
N GLU A 78 1.68 4.13 11.52
CA GLU A 78 2.59 5.11 10.90
C GLU A 78 3.06 4.56 9.56
N LEU A 79 3.09 5.43 8.56
CA LEU A 79 3.45 5.07 7.20
C LEU A 79 4.43 6.06 6.63
N ARG A 80 5.53 5.55 6.08
CA ARG A 80 6.57 6.36 5.46
C ARG A 80 6.94 5.77 4.11
N ALA A 81 7.07 6.62 3.10
CA ALA A 81 7.61 6.24 1.81
C ALA A 81 9.09 6.62 1.73
N LEU A 82 9.91 5.73 1.20
CA LEU A 82 11.22 6.07 0.65
C LEU A 82 11.03 6.29 -0.85
N LEU A 83 11.32 7.50 -1.32
CA LEU A 83 11.24 7.86 -2.73
C LEU A 83 12.51 7.44 -3.48
N ASN A 84 12.42 7.31 -4.80
CA ASN A 84 13.52 6.89 -5.66
C ASN A 84 14.73 7.85 -5.64
N ASP A 85 14.53 9.09 -5.19
CA ASP A 85 15.60 10.08 -4.99
C ASP A 85 16.25 10.01 -3.60
N GLY A 86 15.85 9.04 -2.77
CA GLY A 86 16.31 8.84 -1.40
C GLY A 86 15.55 9.66 -0.35
N THR A 87 14.60 10.51 -0.76
CA THR A 87 13.79 11.30 0.17
C THR A 87 12.86 10.40 0.98
N GLN A 88 12.79 10.63 2.29
CA GLN A 88 11.77 10.02 3.14
C GLN A 88 10.57 10.96 3.29
N MET A 89 9.38 10.43 3.12
CA MET A 89 8.13 11.17 3.21
C MET A 89 7.16 10.47 4.16
N GLN A 90 6.62 11.20 5.13
CA GLN A 90 5.50 10.72 5.93
C GLN A 90 4.24 10.68 5.06
N LEU A 91 3.53 9.55 5.10
CA LEU A 91 2.24 9.40 4.45
C LEU A 91 1.14 9.69 5.48
N GLY A 92 0.56 10.88 5.39
CA GLY A 92 -0.50 11.33 6.29
C GLY A 92 -0.01 11.95 7.59
N GLU A 93 -0.82 11.80 8.63
CA GLU A 93 -0.45 12.21 9.99
C GLU A 93 0.65 11.30 10.54
N GLU A 94 1.37 11.77 11.57
CA GLU A 94 2.51 11.06 12.17
C GLU A 94 2.12 9.65 12.65
N ALA A 95 0.99 9.53 13.34
CA ALA A 95 0.40 8.25 13.73
C ALA A 95 -1.12 8.32 13.60
N GLN A 96 -1.66 7.50 12.69
CA GLN A 96 -3.09 7.49 12.39
C GLN A 96 -3.81 6.39 13.17
N ALA A 97 -4.84 6.77 13.93
CA ALA A 97 -5.72 5.81 14.56
C ALA A 97 -6.59 5.12 13.49
N VAL A 98 -6.58 3.80 13.49
CA VAL A 98 -7.45 2.94 12.69
C VAL A 98 -8.43 2.28 13.65
N PRO A 99 -9.64 2.84 13.83
CA PRO A 99 -10.68 2.22 14.64
C PRO A 99 -11.17 0.90 14.00
N PRO A 100 -11.83 0.04 14.78
CA PRO A 100 -12.56 -1.09 14.24
C PRO A 100 -13.62 -0.63 13.23
N ASP A 101 -13.89 -1.48 12.24
CA ASP A 101 -14.86 -1.29 11.16
C ASP A 101 -14.70 0.01 10.36
N THR A 102 -13.53 0.63 10.45
CA THR A 102 -13.20 1.86 9.72
C THR A 102 -12.30 1.56 8.54
N ARG A 103 -12.56 2.22 7.41
CA ARG A 103 -11.65 2.23 6.26
C ARG A 103 -11.07 3.62 6.09
N ILE A 104 -9.75 3.75 6.26
CA ILE A 104 -9.03 4.99 5.98
C ILE A 104 -8.59 4.97 4.52
N ILE A 105 -8.81 6.09 3.83
CA ILE A 105 -8.62 6.23 2.39
C ILE A 105 -7.50 7.22 2.09
N GLY A 106 -6.42 6.72 1.48
CA GLY A 106 -5.42 7.51 0.77
C GLY A 106 -4.73 8.60 1.60
N TRP A 107 -3.81 9.33 0.97
CA TRP A 107 -3.18 10.51 1.58
C TRP A 107 -3.27 11.70 0.65
N SER A 108 -4.00 12.73 1.10
CA SER A 108 -4.04 14.02 0.41
C SER A 108 -2.69 14.70 0.59
N ALA A 109 -2.12 15.21 -0.51
CA ALA A 109 -1.17 16.31 -0.39
C ALA A 109 -1.94 17.54 0.11
N ALA A 110 -1.31 18.41 0.88
CA ALA A 110 -1.93 19.64 1.38
C ALA A 110 -2.42 20.50 0.19
N GLY A 111 -3.73 20.46 -0.13
CA GLY A 111 -4.29 21.21 -1.27
C GLY A 111 -5.36 20.52 -2.13
N ALA A 112 -6.09 19.53 -1.61
CA ALA A 112 -7.23 18.86 -2.28
C ALA A 112 -6.90 18.05 -3.55
N SER A 113 -5.63 17.76 -3.80
CA SER A 113 -5.19 16.79 -4.83
C SER A 113 -4.34 15.71 -4.18
N TYR A 114 -4.47 14.48 -4.66
CA TYR A 114 -3.67 13.35 -4.20
C TYR A 114 -2.47 13.18 -5.14
N CYS A 115 -1.28 12.98 -4.58
CA CYS A 115 -0.15 12.51 -5.38
C CYS A 115 -0.29 11.00 -5.58
N ALA A 116 -0.19 10.53 -6.82
CA ALA A 116 -0.13 9.10 -7.08
C ALA A 116 1.16 8.51 -6.50
N LEU A 117 1.04 7.36 -5.80
CA LEU A 117 2.18 6.53 -5.44
C LEU A 117 2.41 5.52 -6.58
N SER A 118 3.60 5.49 -7.12
CA SER A 118 3.98 4.60 -8.22
C SER A 118 5.43 4.15 -8.05
N ARG A 119 5.84 3.06 -8.70
CA ARG A 119 7.26 2.65 -8.66
C ARG A 119 8.15 3.62 -9.45
N VAL A 120 7.65 4.12 -10.58
CA VAL A 120 8.36 5.12 -11.41
C VAL A 120 7.78 6.51 -11.16
N ALA A 121 8.65 7.53 -11.18
CA ALA A 121 8.19 8.91 -11.14
C ALA A 121 7.69 9.32 -12.53
N ALA A 122 6.50 9.93 -12.60
CA ALA A 122 5.93 10.45 -13.85
C ALA A 122 5.17 11.76 -13.57
N GLY A 123 5.58 12.85 -14.19
CA GLY A 123 5.03 14.18 -13.88
C GLY A 123 5.23 14.52 -12.41
N SER A 124 4.13 14.70 -11.68
CA SER A 124 4.12 14.95 -10.23
C SER A 124 3.86 13.71 -9.38
N ALA A 125 3.84 12.50 -9.97
CA ALA A 125 3.69 11.27 -9.21
C ALA A 125 4.95 10.99 -8.41
N LEU A 126 4.77 10.44 -7.21
CA LEU A 126 5.86 10.05 -6.33
C LEU A 126 6.38 8.69 -6.77
N GLY A 127 7.59 8.67 -7.32
CA GLY A 127 8.33 7.43 -7.54
C GLY A 127 8.80 6.89 -6.19
N VAL A 128 8.21 5.79 -5.76
CA VAL A 128 8.42 5.14 -4.47
C VAL A 128 9.27 3.89 -4.65
N GLU A 129 10.30 3.77 -3.84
CA GLU A 129 11.14 2.57 -3.74
C GLU A 129 10.54 1.60 -2.73
N SER A 130 10.13 2.10 -1.56
CA SER A 130 9.59 1.26 -0.50
C SER A 130 8.63 1.99 0.44
N ILE A 131 7.75 1.23 1.09
CA ILE A 131 6.83 1.72 2.12
C ILE A 131 7.14 1.03 3.44
N TYR A 132 7.54 1.83 4.41
CA TYR A 132 7.71 1.42 5.80
C TYR A 132 6.38 1.48 6.54
N PHE A 133 6.11 0.43 7.33
CA PHE A 133 4.93 0.28 8.17
C PHE A 133 5.36 0.15 9.63
N ALA A 134 4.73 0.90 10.51
CA ALA A 134 4.73 0.63 11.94
C ALA A 134 3.32 0.64 12.48
N ALA A 135 3.00 -0.30 13.37
CA ALA A 135 1.73 -0.30 14.06
C ALA A 135 1.87 -0.75 15.52
N ARG A 136 0.98 -0.23 16.38
CA ARG A 136 0.76 -0.73 17.73
C ARG A 136 -0.72 -0.78 18.06
N ARG A 137 -1.13 -1.76 18.87
CA ARG A 137 -2.49 -1.84 19.42
C ARG A 137 -2.65 -0.80 20.53
N VAL A 138 -3.76 -0.06 20.55
CA VAL A 138 -4.00 0.97 21.58
C VAL A 138 -4.34 0.36 22.93
N ALA A 139 -5.07 -0.76 22.94
CA ALA A 139 -5.58 -1.39 24.17
C ALA A 139 -4.49 -2.00 25.07
N SER A 140 -3.28 -2.20 24.56
CA SER A 140 -2.17 -2.80 25.30
C SER A 140 -1.04 -1.79 25.43
N ARG A 141 -0.84 -1.25 26.64
CA ARG A 141 0.29 -0.33 26.92
C ARG A 141 1.64 -0.99 26.71
N ASP A 142 1.70 -2.32 26.83
CA ASP A 142 2.91 -3.13 26.68
C ASP A 142 3.04 -3.76 25.28
N ALA A 143 2.07 -3.53 24.37
CA ALA A 143 2.21 -3.98 23.00
C ALA A 143 3.36 -3.21 22.34
N GLY A 144 4.41 -3.96 21.99
CA GLY A 144 5.52 -3.42 21.22
C GLY A 144 5.04 -2.86 19.89
N ARG A 145 5.76 -1.84 19.41
CA ARG A 145 5.61 -1.36 18.03
C ARG A 145 6.14 -2.43 17.07
N ILE A 146 5.32 -2.81 16.10
CA ILE A 146 5.66 -3.84 15.11
C ILE A 146 5.90 -3.16 13.77
N GLU A 147 7.08 -3.39 13.21
CA GLU A 147 7.58 -2.69 12.03
C GLU A 147 7.90 -3.68 10.91
N ASP A 148 7.67 -3.28 9.65
CA ASP A 148 8.16 -3.99 8.46
C ASP A 148 8.30 -2.99 7.29
N ASN A 149 8.91 -3.43 6.20
CA ASN A 149 9.07 -2.65 4.98
C ASN A 149 8.61 -3.45 3.76
N VAL A 150 7.86 -2.80 2.87
CA VAL A 150 7.39 -3.34 1.59
C VAL A 150 8.14 -2.66 0.46
N LEU A 151 8.93 -3.45 -0.28
CA LEU A 151 9.62 -2.96 -1.48
C LEU A 151 8.68 -2.97 -2.69
N LEU A 152 8.74 -1.92 -3.50
CA LEU A 152 8.06 -1.86 -4.78
C LEU A 152 8.97 -2.43 -5.85
N VAL A 153 8.46 -3.40 -6.60
CA VAL A 153 9.21 -4.13 -7.64
C VAL A 153 8.39 -4.20 -8.91
N ASP A 154 9.03 -4.50 -10.04
CA ASP A 154 8.31 -4.84 -11.25
C ASP A 154 7.75 -6.28 -11.20
N TYR A 155 6.92 -6.63 -12.18
CA TYR A 155 6.27 -7.94 -12.22
C TYR A 155 7.27 -9.10 -12.44
N PRO A 156 8.27 -8.97 -13.35
CA PRO A 156 9.35 -9.96 -13.48
C PRO A 156 10.09 -10.21 -12.16
N GLU A 157 10.52 -9.17 -11.45
CA GLU A 157 11.24 -9.27 -10.19
C GLU A 157 10.38 -9.93 -9.11
N TYR A 158 9.11 -9.53 -8.97
CA TYR A 158 8.17 -10.16 -8.04
C TYR A 158 8.06 -11.66 -8.30
N SER A 159 7.86 -12.05 -9.56
CA SER A 159 7.67 -13.46 -9.94
C SER A 159 8.92 -14.28 -9.63
N ALA A 160 10.10 -13.75 -9.97
CA ALA A 160 11.39 -14.39 -9.71
C ALA A 160 11.69 -14.55 -8.21
N ALA A 161 11.35 -13.54 -7.40
CA ALA A 161 11.65 -13.52 -5.98
C ALA A 161 10.67 -14.35 -5.13
N THR A 162 9.41 -14.46 -5.56
CA THR A 162 8.31 -15.08 -4.78
C THR A 162 7.89 -16.45 -5.33
N LEU A 163 8.30 -16.81 -6.55
CA LEU A 163 7.82 -17.99 -7.29
C LEU A 163 6.30 -17.99 -7.53
N ARG A 164 5.66 -16.80 -7.48
CA ARG A 164 4.25 -16.61 -7.81
C ARG A 164 4.12 -16.12 -9.26
N PRO A 165 2.97 -16.37 -9.92
CA PRO A 165 2.72 -15.75 -11.21
C PRO A 165 2.69 -14.22 -11.08
N PRO A 166 3.07 -13.48 -12.13
CA PRO A 166 2.92 -12.03 -12.14
C PRO A 166 1.43 -11.68 -12.04
N PRO A 167 1.08 -10.51 -11.46
CA PRO A 167 -0.28 -10.00 -11.56
C PRO A 167 -0.69 -9.85 -13.03
N GLU A 168 -1.98 -9.98 -13.31
CA GLU A 168 -2.52 -9.57 -14.61
C GLU A 168 -2.25 -8.09 -14.81
N ARG A 169 -1.85 -7.69 -16.02
CA ARG A 169 -1.66 -6.27 -16.33
C ARG A 169 -2.98 -5.54 -16.18
N ILE A 170 -2.90 -4.30 -15.71
CA ILE A 170 -4.01 -3.35 -15.74
C ILE A 170 -4.67 -3.31 -17.13
N ASP A 171 -5.98 -3.52 -17.14
CA ASP A 171 -6.85 -3.31 -18.30
C ASP A 171 -7.92 -2.28 -17.91
N PRO A 172 -7.81 -1.02 -18.36
CA PRO A 172 -8.79 0.03 -18.06
C PRO A 172 -10.17 -0.25 -18.69
N SER A 173 -10.21 -1.10 -19.71
CA SER A 173 -11.43 -1.50 -20.40
C SER A 173 -12.07 -2.75 -19.79
N ALA A 174 -11.33 -3.50 -18.98
CA ALA A 174 -11.89 -4.62 -18.23
C ALA A 174 -13.01 -4.06 -17.35
N GLY A 175 -14.22 -4.58 -17.53
CA GLY A 175 -15.43 -4.18 -16.80
C GLY A 175 -15.38 -4.46 -15.30
N TYR A 176 -14.19 -4.63 -14.71
CA TYR A 176 -14.01 -4.65 -13.28
C TYR A 176 -14.47 -3.30 -12.76
N GLY A 177 -15.68 -3.35 -12.23
CA GLY A 177 -16.44 -2.19 -11.80
C GLY A 177 -15.92 -1.61 -10.49
N GLY A 178 -14.61 -1.73 -10.23
CA GLY A 178 -13.96 -1.60 -8.93
C GLY A 178 -14.58 -0.48 -8.11
N GLN A 179 -14.74 -0.75 -6.80
CA GLN A 179 -15.26 0.25 -5.87
C GLN A 179 -14.62 1.58 -6.19
N LEU A 180 -15.45 2.63 -6.32
CA LEU A 180 -14.93 3.99 -6.30
C LEU A 180 -14.02 4.03 -5.09
N LEU A 181 -12.73 4.20 -5.35
CA LEU A 181 -11.88 4.61 -4.27
C LEU A 181 -12.39 6.02 -3.96
N PRO A 182 -12.77 6.32 -2.71
CA PRO A 182 -13.44 7.59 -2.40
C PRO A 182 -12.48 8.79 -2.44
#